data_AF-A0A419EMY1-F1
#
_entry.id   AF-A0A419EMY1-F1
#
_cell.length_a   1.000
_cell.length_b   1.000
_cell.length_c   1.000
_cell.angle_alpha   90.00
_cell.angle_beta   90.00
_cell.angle_gamma   90.00
#
_symmetry.space_group_name_H-M   'P 1'
#
loop_
_entity.id
_entity.type
_entity.pdbx_description
1 polymer ?
#
loop_
_entity_poly.entity_id
_entity_poly.type
_entity_poly.pdbx_seq_one_letter_code
_entity_poly.pdbx_strand_id
1 'polypeptide(L)'
;MKNINYINTVRSFTKSIRQKNILVNLLYGVCFFFILGFTPEDTIRIFLIGDSTMANKPIVDNPEHGWGQMFPDFFNEGVQIFNHAKNGRSTKNFISQGRWNVVFNQLKPGDYVFIQFGHNDAKKDDTLRFALPRPDYKNNLKKFIREARQKQAIPVLLTSITRRDFDKDGRLKATHGEYPEVMKEVAMEENVPLIDMFEKTKNIISQLGDEESKQFYLAGVKQNEFRHWNGKKDDTHFTRVGAIKMASLVAEGIRELKLPLADKLIKQQFPDLIGRGKVVGLDYALNDDRRYKKDSSRIFRHYAWEDSSESGFAHLGNIIDRLGADLDTLQQLPTESFLNRLSIFIVVNPAKHKSDRHSNEYVEAVEKINSWVKKGGILILMDNDGGKSDCTFFTSLAKNFGIEFIRNDFKKKKTSETIAGENLHQHKIFNGVNQLIATNVSTLRISEQYESILENNGKLVMASVNVGEGLVLAISNSWLLNKYTALHQLYSGNGNIKAAKNLFTWLLTDSKLPLNK
;
A
#
# COMPACT_ATOMS: atom_id res chain seq x y z
N MET A 1 61.74 -1.93 -69.22
CA MET A 1 60.56 -2.73 -68.81
C MET A 1 60.15 -2.36 -67.39
N LYS A 2 59.61 -1.14 -67.29
CA LYS A 2 58.81 -0.62 -66.17
C LYS A 2 57.36 -1.06 -66.44
N ASN A 3 56.55 -1.32 -65.41
CA ASN A 3 55.11 -1.66 -65.45
C ASN A 3 54.67 -3.12 -65.18
N ILE A 4 55.36 -3.89 -64.34
CA ILE A 4 54.73 -5.07 -63.69
C ILE A 4 54.88 -5.09 -62.15
N ASN A 5 55.77 -4.28 -61.56
CA ASN A 5 55.99 -4.28 -60.10
C ASN A 5 55.17 -3.26 -59.28
N TYR A 6 54.30 -2.46 -59.90
CA TYR A 6 53.46 -1.50 -59.16
C TYR A 6 52.07 -2.06 -58.81
N ILE A 7 51.59 -3.08 -59.53
CA ILE A 7 50.23 -3.64 -59.35
C ILE A 7 50.20 -4.69 -58.22
N ASN A 8 51.29 -5.42 -58.00
CA ASN A 8 51.35 -6.44 -56.95
C ASN A 8 51.57 -5.87 -55.54
N THR A 9 52.23 -4.71 -55.42
CA THR A 9 52.45 -4.03 -54.13
C THR A 9 51.17 -3.34 -53.61
N VAL A 10 50.32 -2.81 -54.50
CA VAL A 10 49.05 -2.18 -54.13
C VAL A 10 47.97 -3.21 -53.73
N ARG A 11 48.01 -4.43 -54.32
CA ARG A 11 47.10 -5.52 -53.94
C ARG A 11 47.43 -6.17 -52.58
N SER A 12 48.70 -6.19 -52.14
CA SER A 12 49.04 -6.74 -50.82
C SER A 12 48.73 -5.74 -49.70
N PHE A 13 48.92 -4.44 -49.95
CA PHE A 13 48.61 -3.38 -48.98
C PHE A 13 47.11 -3.19 -48.75
N THR A 14 46.28 -3.34 -49.80
CA THR A 14 44.81 -3.22 -49.68
C THR A 14 44.16 -4.45 -49.02
N LYS A 15 44.78 -5.64 -49.07
CA LYS A 15 44.30 -6.84 -48.36
C LYS A 15 44.62 -6.77 -46.85
N SER A 16 45.76 -6.21 -46.47
CA SER A 16 46.14 -6.03 -45.06
C SER A 16 45.30 -4.96 -44.33
N ILE A 17 44.87 -3.89 -45.02
CA ILE A 17 44.03 -2.85 -44.42
C ILE A 17 42.57 -3.30 -44.30
N ARG A 18 42.07 -4.12 -45.24
CA ARG A 18 40.72 -4.73 -45.12
C ARG A 18 40.62 -5.79 -44.03
N GLN A 19 41.67 -6.58 -43.76
CA GLN A 19 41.64 -7.56 -42.65
C GLN A 19 41.82 -6.93 -41.27
N LYS A 20 42.63 -5.86 -41.13
CA LYS A 20 42.74 -5.13 -39.85
C LYS A 20 41.47 -4.35 -39.50
N ASN A 21 40.73 -3.84 -40.48
CA ASN A 21 39.45 -3.16 -40.21
C ASN A 21 38.27 -4.11 -40.00
N ILE A 22 38.35 -5.38 -40.42
CA ILE A 22 37.33 -6.39 -40.06
C ILE A 22 37.54 -6.88 -38.62
N LEU A 23 38.79 -7.02 -38.14
CA LEU A 23 39.05 -7.41 -36.76
C LEU A 23 38.77 -6.26 -35.76
N VAL A 24 39.07 -5.01 -36.13
CA VAL A 24 38.74 -3.83 -35.30
C VAL A 24 37.24 -3.53 -35.32
N ASN A 25 36.54 -3.72 -36.45
CA ASN A 25 35.07 -3.61 -36.46
C ASN A 25 34.34 -4.83 -35.88
N LEU A 26 34.98 -6.00 -35.77
CA LEU A 26 34.47 -7.09 -34.93
C LEU A 26 34.68 -6.79 -33.43
N LEU A 27 35.77 -6.11 -33.06
CA LEU A 27 36.00 -5.70 -31.66
C LEU A 27 35.03 -4.58 -31.23
N TYR A 28 34.75 -3.60 -32.10
CA TYR A 28 33.73 -2.58 -31.83
C TYR A 28 32.29 -3.07 -32.05
N GLY A 29 32.09 -4.11 -32.88
CA GLY A 29 30.79 -4.76 -33.09
C GLY A 29 30.40 -5.77 -32.01
N VAL A 30 31.37 -6.27 -31.23
CA VAL A 30 31.13 -7.18 -30.10
C VAL A 30 31.20 -6.44 -28.74
N CYS A 31 31.82 -5.26 -28.67
CA CYS A 31 31.81 -4.43 -27.45
C CYS A 31 30.62 -3.45 -27.34
N PHE A 32 29.73 -3.36 -28.33
CA PHE A 32 28.51 -2.52 -28.26
C PHE A 32 27.21 -3.28 -27.92
N PHE A 33 27.32 -4.59 -27.65
CA PHE A 33 26.21 -5.44 -27.16
C PHE A 33 26.37 -5.85 -25.68
N PHE A 34 27.20 -5.14 -24.93
CA PHE A 34 27.09 -5.05 -23.47
C PHE A 34 26.56 -3.67 -23.07
N ILE A 35 25.47 -3.24 -23.71
CA ILE A 35 24.47 -2.53 -22.91
C ILE A 35 24.01 -3.60 -21.94
N LEU A 36 24.43 -3.47 -20.68
CA LEU A 36 23.77 -4.08 -19.54
C LEU A 36 22.29 -3.76 -19.69
N GLY A 37 21.56 -4.64 -20.38
CA GLY A 37 20.15 -4.77 -20.18
C GLY A 37 20.06 -5.06 -18.70
N PHE A 38 19.68 -4.06 -17.92
CA PHE A 38 18.85 -4.32 -16.77
C PHE A 38 17.71 -5.17 -17.33
N THR A 39 17.85 -6.51 -17.28
CA THR A 39 16.70 -7.38 -17.31
C THR A 39 15.88 -6.85 -16.14
N PRO A 40 14.71 -6.23 -16.37
CA PRO A 40 13.84 -5.88 -15.26
C PRO A 40 13.74 -7.14 -14.42
N GLU A 41 14.06 -7.07 -13.13
CA GLU A 41 13.85 -8.23 -12.28
C GLU A 41 12.39 -8.64 -12.48
N ASP A 42 12.18 -9.85 -13.02
CA ASP A 42 10.86 -10.30 -13.45
C ASP A 42 9.94 -10.24 -12.24
N THR A 43 9.10 -9.21 -12.21
CA THR A 43 8.23 -8.96 -11.08
C THR A 43 7.13 -9.99 -11.12
N ILE A 44 7.05 -10.82 -10.08
CA ILE A 44 6.04 -11.86 -9.99
C ILE A 44 4.69 -11.20 -9.71
N ARG A 45 3.68 -11.53 -10.53
CA ARG A 45 2.33 -10.98 -10.37
C ARG A 45 1.39 -12.05 -9.84
N ILE A 46 0.65 -11.71 -8.79
CA ILE A 46 -0.31 -12.59 -8.13
C ILE A 46 -1.69 -11.95 -8.19
N PHE A 47 -2.64 -12.62 -8.84
CA PHE A 47 -4.04 -12.23 -8.88
C PHE A 47 -4.84 -13.00 -7.83
N LEU A 48 -5.57 -12.29 -6.98
CA LEU A 48 -6.43 -12.90 -5.97
C LEU A 48 -7.89 -12.78 -6.39
N ILE A 49 -8.62 -13.89 -6.49
CA ILE A 49 -10.07 -13.89 -6.72
C ILE A 49 -10.79 -14.61 -5.57
N GLY A 50 -11.81 -13.94 -5.02
CA GLY A 50 -12.54 -14.47 -3.87
C GLY A 50 -13.63 -13.55 -3.33
N ASP A 51 -14.00 -13.80 -2.08
CA ASP A 51 -15.14 -13.17 -1.39
C ASP A 51 -14.72 -12.08 -0.37
N SER A 52 -15.60 -11.77 0.60
CA SER A 52 -15.34 -10.75 1.62
C SER A 52 -14.17 -11.07 2.54
N THR A 53 -13.82 -12.33 2.75
CA THR A 53 -12.71 -12.73 3.63
C THR A 53 -11.34 -12.40 3.03
N MET A 54 -11.27 -12.22 1.70
CA MET A 54 -10.04 -11.90 0.95
C MET A 54 -10.01 -10.42 0.50
N ALA A 55 -11.17 -9.80 0.28
CA ALA A 55 -11.31 -8.49 -0.36
C ALA A 55 -10.66 -7.32 0.41
N ASN A 56 -10.15 -6.33 -0.33
CA ASN A 56 -9.75 -5.04 0.24
C ASN A 56 -10.95 -4.31 0.88
N LYS A 57 -10.70 -3.69 2.02
CA LYS A 57 -11.66 -2.90 2.80
C LYS A 57 -11.21 -1.45 2.90
N PRO A 58 -12.16 -0.51 3.14
CA PRO A 58 -11.79 0.84 3.56
C PRO A 58 -10.91 0.78 4.81
N ILE A 59 -9.92 1.67 4.92
CA ILE A 59 -8.95 1.70 6.03
C ILE A 59 -9.22 2.82 7.04
N VAL A 60 -10.14 3.75 6.71
CA VAL A 60 -10.55 4.84 7.58
C VAL A 60 -11.68 4.37 8.46
N ASP A 61 -11.50 4.48 9.78
CA ASP A 61 -12.49 4.17 10.80
C ASP A 61 -13.22 2.82 10.57
N ASN A 62 -12.47 1.80 10.16
CA ASN A 62 -13.03 0.50 9.81
C ASN A 62 -12.16 -0.62 10.41
N PRO A 63 -12.73 -1.50 11.27
CA PRO A 63 -12.01 -2.62 11.84
C PRO A 63 -11.82 -3.80 10.87
N GLU A 64 -12.58 -3.85 9.77
CA GLU A 64 -12.59 -5.00 8.87
C GLU A 64 -11.41 -4.97 7.89
N HIS A 65 -10.69 -6.09 7.78
CA HIS A 65 -9.67 -6.31 6.75
C HIS A 65 -9.86 -7.68 6.08
N GLY A 66 -9.60 -7.76 4.78
CA GLY A 66 -9.50 -9.04 4.08
C GLY A 66 -8.07 -9.57 4.12
N TRP A 67 -7.86 -10.88 4.16
CA TRP A 67 -6.51 -11.45 4.20
C TRP A 67 -5.68 -11.06 2.96
N GLY A 68 -6.32 -10.94 1.79
CA GLY A 68 -5.68 -10.51 0.55
C GLY A 68 -5.18 -9.06 0.58
N GLN A 69 -5.76 -8.21 1.44
CA GLN A 69 -5.30 -6.84 1.69
C GLN A 69 -3.98 -6.80 2.45
N MET A 70 -3.80 -7.76 3.37
CA MET A 70 -2.60 -7.88 4.20
C MET A 70 -1.52 -8.76 3.56
N PHE A 71 -1.90 -9.58 2.58
CA PHE A 71 -1.02 -10.54 1.94
C PHE A 71 0.26 -9.95 1.32
N PRO A 72 0.28 -8.74 0.73
CA PRO A 72 1.53 -8.17 0.23
C PRO A 72 2.60 -7.92 1.32
N ASP A 73 2.25 -7.88 2.62
CA ASP A 73 3.24 -7.73 3.70
C ASP A 73 4.05 -9.01 3.97
N PHE A 74 3.68 -10.12 3.34
CA PHE A 74 4.39 -11.39 3.48
C PHE A 74 5.48 -11.61 2.43
N PHE A 75 5.71 -10.64 1.53
CA PHE A 75 6.69 -10.73 0.47
C PHE A 75 7.79 -9.67 0.60
N ASN A 76 9.00 -10.02 0.16
CA ASN A 76 10.08 -9.10 -0.13
C ASN A 76 9.78 -8.34 -1.45
N GLU A 77 10.76 -7.57 -1.95
CA GLU A 77 10.64 -6.88 -3.24
C GLU A 77 10.48 -7.85 -4.43
N GLY A 78 9.91 -7.35 -5.53
CA GLY A 78 9.72 -8.13 -6.77
C GLY A 78 8.41 -8.93 -6.84
N VAL A 79 7.43 -8.64 -5.99
CA VAL A 79 6.07 -9.22 -6.05
C VAL A 79 5.01 -8.12 -6.12
N GLN A 80 4.06 -8.27 -7.03
CA GLN A 80 2.89 -7.41 -7.17
C GLN A 80 1.61 -8.22 -6.96
N ILE A 81 0.71 -7.70 -6.14
CA ILE A 81 -0.55 -8.38 -5.81
C ILE A 81 -1.74 -7.56 -6.32
N PHE A 82 -2.56 -8.20 -7.14
CA PHE A 82 -3.78 -7.66 -7.72
C PHE A 82 -4.98 -8.33 -7.03
N ASN A 83 -5.47 -7.72 -5.95
CA ASN A 83 -6.60 -8.26 -5.21
C ASN A 83 -7.94 -7.89 -5.87
N HIS A 84 -8.53 -8.86 -6.59
CA HIS A 84 -9.82 -8.73 -7.26
C HIS A 84 -10.99 -9.33 -6.46
N ALA A 85 -10.73 -9.83 -5.26
CA ALA A 85 -11.79 -10.32 -4.38
C ALA A 85 -12.77 -9.22 -4.00
N LYS A 86 -14.03 -9.60 -3.78
CA LYS A 86 -15.09 -8.63 -3.48
C LYS A 86 -16.14 -9.22 -2.56
N ASN A 87 -16.67 -8.38 -1.66
CA ASN A 87 -17.68 -8.78 -0.68
C ASN A 87 -18.90 -9.46 -1.32
N GLY A 88 -19.39 -10.55 -0.75
CA GLY A 88 -20.60 -11.24 -1.22
C GLY A 88 -20.46 -11.90 -2.59
N ARG A 89 -19.23 -12.19 -3.05
CA ARG A 89 -19.01 -12.91 -4.31
C ARG A 89 -18.99 -14.41 -4.05
N SER A 90 -19.64 -15.14 -4.94
CA SER A 90 -19.55 -16.59 -5.11
C SER A 90 -18.90 -16.87 -6.46
N THR A 91 -18.54 -18.11 -6.75
CA THR A 91 -18.04 -18.48 -8.08
C THR A 91 -19.01 -18.06 -9.19
N LYS A 92 -20.32 -18.30 -8.97
CA LYS A 92 -21.40 -17.99 -9.91
C LYS A 92 -21.50 -16.49 -10.23
N ASN A 93 -21.65 -15.64 -9.22
CA ASN A 93 -21.85 -14.21 -9.47
C ASN A 93 -20.56 -13.47 -9.82
N PHE A 94 -19.39 -14.03 -9.47
CA PHE A 94 -18.11 -13.49 -9.91
C PHE A 94 -17.95 -13.65 -11.43
N ILE A 95 -18.40 -14.78 -11.98
CA ILE A 95 -18.48 -15.01 -13.42
C ILE A 95 -19.59 -14.15 -14.04
N SER A 96 -20.83 -14.26 -13.56
CA SER A 96 -21.98 -13.61 -14.23
C SER A 96 -21.93 -12.08 -14.21
N GLN A 97 -21.24 -11.47 -13.25
CA GLN A 97 -21.00 -10.02 -13.20
C GLN A 97 -19.75 -9.57 -13.98
N GLY A 98 -19.12 -10.46 -14.76
CA GLY A 98 -17.95 -10.14 -15.59
C GLY A 98 -16.67 -9.85 -14.80
N ARG A 99 -16.63 -10.13 -13.49
CA ARG A 99 -15.43 -9.86 -12.67
C ARG A 99 -14.26 -10.76 -13.06
N TRP A 100 -14.56 -12.01 -13.42
CA TRP A 100 -13.55 -12.90 -13.97
C TRP A 100 -12.98 -12.38 -15.30
N ASN A 101 -13.81 -11.83 -16.19
CA ASN A 101 -13.34 -11.30 -17.48
C ASN A 101 -12.32 -10.16 -17.28
N VAL A 102 -12.51 -9.32 -16.25
CA VAL A 102 -11.54 -8.26 -15.90
C VAL A 102 -10.19 -8.85 -15.52
N VAL A 103 -10.15 -9.94 -14.76
CA VAL A 103 -8.91 -10.63 -14.38
C VAL A 103 -8.30 -11.33 -15.58
N PHE A 104 -9.07 -12.16 -16.27
CA PHE A 104 -8.64 -12.93 -17.44
C PHE A 104 -7.97 -12.07 -18.52
N ASN A 105 -8.49 -10.86 -18.76
CA ASN A 105 -7.95 -9.94 -19.75
C ASN A 105 -6.60 -9.31 -19.36
N GLN A 106 -6.23 -9.33 -18.08
CA GLN A 106 -4.97 -8.79 -17.56
C GLN A 106 -3.86 -9.84 -17.37
N LEU A 107 -4.23 -11.13 -17.42
CA LEU A 107 -3.31 -12.24 -17.20
C LEU A 107 -2.26 -12.32 -18.32
N LYS A 108 -1.02 -12.54 -17.91
CA LYS A 108 0.15 -12.78 -18.74
C LYS A 108 0.78 -14.13 -18.36
N PRO A 109 1.60 -14.73 -19.23
CA PRO A 109 2.35 -15.94 -18.90
C PRO A 109 3.15 -15.77 -17.60
N GLY A 110 3.09 -16.78 -16.73
CA GLY A 110 3.78 -16.78 -15.44
C GLY A 110 3.05 -16.09 -14.28
N ASP A 111 1.94 -15.38 -14.54
CA ASP A 111 1.12 -14.82 -13.46
C ASP A 111 0.52 -15.94 -12.59
N TYR A 112 0.43 -15.74 -11.28
CA TYR A 112 -0.32 -16.63 -10.38
C TYR A 112 -1.77 -16.19 -10.25
N VAL A 113 -2.70 -17.14 -10.13
CA VAL A 113 -4.12 -16.88 -9.84
C VAL A 113 -4.55 -17.69 -8.61
N PHE A 114 -4.70 -17.02 -7.47
CA PHE A 114 -5.15 -17.60 -6.22
C PHE A 114 -6.68 -17.51 -6.13
N ILE A 115 -7.34 -18.65 -5.96
CA ILE A 115 -8.79 -18.79 -6.09
C ILE A 115 -9.37 -19.31 -4.77
N GLN A 116 -10.16 -18.47 -4.07
CA GLN A 116 -10.82 -18.86 -2.82
C GLN A 116 -12.30 -18.45 -2.81
N PHE A 117 -13.21 -19.43 -2.86
CA PHE A 117 -14.66 -19.25 -2.80
C PHE A 117 -15.32 -20.32 -1.92
N GLY A 118 -16.64 -20.23 -1.73
CA GLY A 118 -17.42 -21.20 -0.93
C GLY A 118 -18.41 -20.56 0.03
N HIS A 119 -18.05 -19.44 0.69
CA HIS A 119 -18.91 -18.81 1.71
C HIS A 119 -20.28 -18.38 1.18
N ASN A 120 -20.31 -17.83 -0.03
CA ASN A 120 -21.53 -17.32 -0.65
C ASN A 120 -22.13 -18.31 -1.63
N ASP A 121 -21.35 -19.25 -2.15
CA ASP A 121 -21.82 -20.38 -2.95
C ASP A 121 -22.77 -21.25 -2.11
N ALA A 122 -22.49 -21.42 -0.81
CA ALA A 122 -23.29 -22.20 0.13
C ALA A 122 -24.67 -21.61 0.50
N LYS A 123 -24.98 -20.36 0.12
CA LYS A 123 -26.20 -19.66 0.55
C LYS A 123 -27.40 -20.02 -0.33
N LYS A 124 -28.06 -21.14 -0.04
CA LYS A 124 -29.22 -21.67 -0.79
C LYS A 124 -30.33 -20.65 -1.03
N ASP A 125 -30.61 -19.79 -0.04
CA ASP A 125 -31.68 -18.79 -0.12
C ASP A 125 -31.35 -17.58 -1.01
N ASP A 126 -30.10 -17.43 -1.43
CA ASP A 126 -29.65 -16.36 -2.33
C ASP A 126 -29.33 -16.94 -3.71
N THR A 127 -30.35 -17.10 -4.55
CA THR A 127 -30.25 -17.76 -5.86
C THR A 127 -29.26 -17.11 -6.83
N LEU A 128 -28.98 -15.80 -6.65
CA LEU A 128 -27.98 -15.06 -7.42
C LEU A 128 -26.55 -15.48 -7.07
N ARG A 129 -26.32 -15.95 -5.84
CA ARG A 129 -25.01 -16.38 -5.34
C ARG A 129 -24.87 -17.90 -5.28
N PHE A 130 -25.94 -18.61 -4.95
CA PHE A 130 -25.96 -20.05 -4.77
C PHE A 130 -25.45 -20.79 -5.99
N ALA A 131 -24.49 -21.69 -5.76
CA ALA A 131 -23.95 -22.62 -6.75
C ALA A 131 -23.94 -24.01 -6.13
N LEU A 132 -24.69 -24.96 -6.68
CA LEU A 132 -24.73 -26.32 -6.17
C LEU A 132 -23.30 -26.90 -6.11
N PRO A 133 -22.88 -27.59 -5.02
CA PRO A 133 -21.50 -28.10 -4.92
C PRO A 133 -21.09 -28.90 -6.16
N ARG A 134 -21.99 -29.77 -6.63
CA ARG A 134 -21.92 -30.44 -7.93
C ARG A 134 -23.25 -30.24 -8.66
N PRO A 135 -23.27 -29.84 -9.95
CA PRO A 135 -22.11 -29.60 -10.80
C PRO A 135 -21.61 -28.14 -10.80
N ASP A 136 -22.40 -27.16 -10.32
CA ASP A 136 -22.17 -25.74 -10.58
C ASP A 136 -20.82 -25.22 -10.04
N TYR A 137 -20.58 -25.35 -8.74
CA TYR A 137 -19.37 -24.86 -8.08
C TYR A 137 -18.13 -25.54 -8.67
N LYS A 138 -18.18 -26.87 -8.80
CA LYS A 138 -17.15 -27.69 -9.46
C LYS A 138 -16.82 -27.17 -10.87
N ASN A 139 -17.83 -26.97 -11.71
CA ASN A 139 -17.65 -26.49 -13.08
C ASN A 139 -17.10 -25.06 -13.15
N ASN A 140 -17.53 -24.18 -12.24
CA ASN A 140 -17.02 -22.82 -12.17
C ASN A 140 -15.53 -22.79 -11.79
N LEU A 141 -15.09 -23.62 -10.83
CA LEU A 141 -13.67 -23.75 -10.48
C LEU A 141 -12.84 -24.25 -11.67
N LYS A 142 -13.30 -25.30 -12.35
CA LYS A 142 -12.65 -25.82 -13.56
C LYS A 142 -12.56 -24.77 -14.67
N LYS A 143 -13.59 -23.93 -14.82
CA LYS A 143 -13.57 -22.80 -15.77
C LYS A 143 -12.44 -21.82 -15.46
N PHE A 144 -12.29 -21.38 -14.20
CA PHE A 144 -11.20 -20.48 -13.80
C PHE A 144 -9.81 -21.08 -14.08
N ILE A 145 -9.61 -22.36 -13.73
CA ILE A 145 -8.35 -23.09 -13.94
C ILE A 145 -8.02 -23.17 -15.43
N ARG A 146 -8.97 -23.63 -16.24
CA ARG A 146 -8.79 -23.75 -17.69
C ARG A 146 -8.44 -22.42 -18.33
N GLU A 147 -9.14 -21.35 -17.97
CA GLU A 147 -8.94 -20.02 -18.56
C GLU A 147 -7.66 -19.34 -18.06
N ALA A 148 -7.24 -19.57 -16.81
CA ALA A 148 -5.92 -19.16 -16.35
C ALA A 148 -4.81 -19.85 -17.16
N ARG A 149 -4.92 -21.18 -17.37
CA ARG A 149 -3.96 -21.95 -18.18
C ARG A 149 -3.91 -21.52 -19.64
N GLN A 150 -5.04 -21.11 -20.23
CA GLN A 150 -5.06 -20.52 -21.58
C GLN A 150 -4.20 -19.26 -21.70
N LYS A 151 -4.02 -18.53 -20.60
CA LYS A 151 -3.14 -17.36 -20.50
C LYS A 151 -1.73 -17.71 -20.03
N GLN A 152 -1.42 -19.00 -19.89
CA GLN A 152 -0.18 -19.52 -19.30
C GLN A 152 0.05 -19.02 -17.86
N ALA A 153 -1.04 -18.69 -17.15
CA ALA A 153 -1.02 -18.37 -15.74
C ALA A 153 -1.12 -19.64 -14.89
N ILE A 154 -0.62 -19.57 -13.66
CA ILE A 154 -0.51 -20.66 -12.70
C ILE A 154 -1.66 -20.57 -11.69
N PRO A 155 -2.72 -21.38 -11.82
CA PRO A 155 -3.79 -21.40 -10.83
C PRO A 155 -3.32 -22.05 -9.52
N VAL A 156 -3.81 -21.54 -8.39
CA VAL A 156 -3.65 -22.11 -7.04
C VAL A 156 -5.01 -22.05 -6.36
N LEU A 157 -5.50 -23.20 -5.88
CA LEU A 157 -6.78 -23.30 -5.18
C LEU A 157 -6.58 -23.12 -3.67
N LEU A 158 -7.51 -22.43 -3.03
CA LEU A 158 -7.55 -22.26 -1.58
C LEU A 158 -8.97 -22.60 -1.10
N THR A 159 -9.10 -23.61 -0.24
CA THR A 159 -10.41 -23.98 0.31
C THR A 159 -11.02 -22.81 1.10
N SER A 160 -12.34 -22.76 1.25
CA SER A 160 -12.98 -21.69 2.01
C SER A 160 -12.50 -21.71 3.47
N ILE A 161 -12.12 -20.55 4.03
CA ILE A 161 -11.80 -20.39 5.45
C ILE A 161 -13.02 -20.78 6.31
N THR A 162 -12.82 -21.45 7.45
CA THR A 162 -13.90 -21.80 8.37
C THR A 162 -14.52 -20.56 9.04
N ARG A 163 -15.81 -20.62 9.39
CA ARG A 163 -16.45 -19.59 10.22
C ARG A 163 -16.23 -19.91 11.69
N ARG A 164 -16.23 -18.88 12.53
CA ARG A 164 -16.21 -19.02 13.99
C ARG A 164 -17.62 -19.33 14.50
N ASP A 165 -18.01 -20.59 14.50
CA ASP A 165 -19.32 -21.03 15.01
C ASP A 165 -19.13 -22.21 15.97
N PHE A 166 -19.25 -21.94 17.27
CA PHE A 166 -19.09 -22.96 18.30
C PHE A 166 -20.45 -23.52 18.74
N ASP A 167 -20.49 -24.81 19.04
CA ASP A 167 -21.63 -25.41 19.73
C ASP A 167 -21.58 -25.14 21.25
N LYS A 168 -22.63 -25.58 21.95
CA LYS A 168 -22.75 -25.43 23.40
C LYS A 168 -21.67 -26.15 24.21
N ASP A 169 -20.98 -27.12 23.60
CA ASP A 169 -19.91 -27.90 24.23
C ASP A 169 -18.52 -27.30 23.87
N GLY A 170 -18.47 -26.16 23.18
CA GLY A 170 -17.24 -25.49 22.79
C GLY A 170 -16.55 -26.11 21.57
N ARG A 171 -17.23 -26.94 20.79
CA ARG A 171 -16.67 -27.53 19.55
C ARG A 171 -17.03 -26.67 18.33
N LEU A 172 -16.06 -26.46 17.45
CA LEU A 172 -16.26 -25.71 16.22
C LEU A 172 -17.13 -26.51 15.22
N LYS A 173 -18.21 -25.92 14.74
CA LYS A 173 -19.13 -26.52 13.78
C LYS A 173 -18.56 -26.45 12.35
N ALA A 174 -18.86 -27.45 11.54
CA ALA A 174 -18.56 -27.43 10.12
C ALA A 174 -19.60 -26.56 9.38
N THR A 175 -19.21 -25.34 8.97
CA THR A 175 -20.15 -24.34 8.43
C THR A 175 -20.23 -24.28 6.90
N HIS A 176 -19.43 -25.07 6.18
CA HIS A 176 -19.29 -24.97 4.72
C HIS A 176 -19.64 -26.25 3.96
N GLY A 177 -20.27 -27.24 4.62
CA GLY A 177 -20.72 -28.48 3.98
C GLY A 177 -19.65 -29.12 3.09
N GLU A 178 -20.02 -29.48 1.86
CA GLU A 178 -19.14 -30.17 0.90
C GLU A 178 -18.17 -29.25 0.13
N TYR A 179 -18.26 -27.93 0.25
CA TYR A 179 -17.51 -27.02 -0.63
C TYR A 179 -15.98 -27.14 -0.52
N PRO A 180 -15.37 -27.28 0.68
CA PRO A 180 -13.94 -27.56 0.79
C PRO A 180 -13.53 -28.86 0.08
N GLU A 181 -14.30 -29.93 0.27
CA GLU A 181 -14.01 -31.25 -0.32
C GLU A 181 -14.18 -31.26 -1.84
N VAL A 182 -15.21 -30.59 -2.38
CA VAL A 182 -15.35 -30.43 -3.83
C VAL A 182 -14.17 -29.66 -4.43
N MET A 183 -13.64 -28.65 -3.73
CA MET A 183 -12.45 -27.95 -4.22
C MET A 183 -11.20 -28.86 -4.20
N LYS A 184 -11.05 -29.72 -3.19
CA LYS A 184 -9.99 -30.74 -3.14
C LYS A 184 -10.11 -31.73 -4.29
N GLU A 185 -11.33 -32.20 -4.60
CA GLU A 185 -11.59 -33.02 -5.79
C GLU A 185 -11.12 -32.31 -7.06
N VAL A 186 -11.50 -31.04 -7.26
CA VAL A 186 -11.08 -30.26 -8.45
C VAL A 186 -9.56 -30.11 -8.52
N ALA A 187 -8.90 -29.85 -7.39
CA ALA A 187 -7.44 -29.73 -7.35
C ALA A 187 -6.75 -31.03 -7.81
N MET A 188 -7.24 -32.17 -7.34
CA MET A 188 -6.74 -33.49 -7.74
C MET A 188 -7.02 -33.78 -9.22
N GLU A 189 -8.27 -33.60 -9.66
CA GLU A 189 -8.70 -33.86 -11.05
C GLU A 189 -7.96 -33.00 -12.07
N GLU A 190 -7.75 -31.72 -11.75
CA GLU A 190 -7.11 -30.76 -12.64
C GLU A 190 -5.60 -30.68 -12.44
N ASN A 191 -5.02 -31.40 -11.47
CA ASN A 191 -3.61 -31.32 -11.07
C ASN A 191 -3.17 -29.86 -10.80
N VAL A 192 -3.83 -29.21 -9.84
CA VAL A 192 -3.59 -27.82 -9.43
C VAL A 192 -3.15 -27.78 -7.97
N PRO A 193 -2.12 -27.00 -7.59
CA PRO A 193 -1.74 -26.85 -6.20
C PRO A 193 -2.90 -26.34 -5.34
N LEU A 194 -3.07 -26.90 -4.14
CA LEU A 194 -4.12 -26.53 -3.21
C LEU A 194 -3.56 -26.23 -1.82
N ILE A 195 -3.94 -25.08 -1.28
CA ILE A 195 -3.73 -24.72 0.12
C ILE A 195 -5.03 -24.99 0.88
N ASP A 196 -5.03 -25.94 1.81
CA ASP A 196 -6.22 -26.29 2.59
C ASP A 196 -6.46 -25.29 3.74
N MET A 197 -6.91 -24.09 3.38
CA MET A 197 -7.24 -23.03 4.33
C MET A 197 -8.37 -23.41 5.28
N PHE A 198 -9.32 -24.26 4.87
CA PHE A 198 -10.38 -24.74 5.74
C PHE A 198 -9.80 -25.48 6.96
N GLU A 199 -8.99 -26.52 6.74
CA GLU A 199 -8.39 -27.27 7.85
C GLU A 199 -7.37 -26.44 8.64
N LYS A 200 -6.52 -25.64 7.97
CA LYS A 200 -5.58 -24.74 8.68
C LYS A 200 -6.28 -23.77 9.63
N THR A 201 -7.38 -23.18 9.19
CA THR A 201 -8.14 -22.22 10.02
C THR A 201 -8.97 -22.90 11.09
N LYS A 202 -9.60 -24.04 10.77
CA LYS A 202 -10.28 -24.89 11.75
C LYS A 202 -9.37 -25.31 12.89
N ASN A 203 -8.13 -25.71 12.60
CA ASN A 203 -7.18 -26.13 13.62
C ASN A 203 -6.86 -25.01 14.61
N ILE A 204 -6.48 -23.82 14.12
CA ILE A 204 -6.13 -22.71 15.01
C ILE A 204 -7.34 -22.20 15.81
N ILE A 205 -8.52 -22.11 15.19
CA ILE A 205 -9.73 -21.65 15.89
C ILE A 205 -10.17 -22.67 16.93
N SER A 206 -10.10 -23.97 16.61
CA SER A 206 -10.42 -25.02 17.58
C SER A 206 -9.44 -25.05 18.75
N GLN A 207 -8.16 -24.77 18.50
CA GLN A 207 -7.13 -24.68 19.54
C GLN A 207 -7.37 -23.51 20.49
N LEU A 208 -7.76 -22.35 19.96
CA LEU A 208 -8.02 -21.13 20.74
C LEU A 208 -9.38 -21.14 21.46
N GLY A 209 -10.35 -21.89 20.93
CA GLY A 209 -11.72 -21.90 21.43
C GLY A 209 -12.48 -20.60 21.19
N ASP A 210 -13.68 -20.51 21.77
CA ASP A 210 -14.64 -19.44 21.46
C ASP A 210 -14.11 -18.04 21.83
N GLU A 211 -13.58 -17.87 23.04
CA GLU A 211 -13.18 -16.55 23.56
C GLU A 211 -11.90 -16.02 22.90
N GLU A 212 -10.80 -16.78 22.92
CA GLU A 212 -9.52 -16.28 22.40
C GLU A 212 -9.55 -16.06 20.88
N SER A 213 -10.34 -16.86 20.14
CA SER A 213 -10.47 -16.71 18.69
C SER A 213 -11.18 -15.42 18.27
N LYS A 214 -11.95 -14.77 19.15
CA LYS A 214 -12.66 -13.51 18.84
C LYS A 214 -11.73 -12.42 18.32
N GLN A 215 -10.47 -12.38 18.78
CA GLN A 215 -9.50 -11.37 18.35
C GLN A 215 -9.25 -11.36 16.83
N PHE A 216 -9.50 -12.49 16.15
CA PHE A 216 -9.35 -12.59 14.70
C PHE A 216 -10.59 -12.14 13.94
N TYR A 217 -11.73 -11.96 14.60
CA TYR A 217 -13.02 -11.69 13.97
C TYR A 217 -13.59 -10.37 14.48
N LEU A 218 -14.47 -9.76 13.70
CA LEU A 218 -15.16 -8.53 14.10
C LEU A 218 -16.00 -8.71 15.37
N ALA A 219 -16.37 -9.94 15.74
CA ALA A 219 -16.94 -10.29 17.04
C ALA A 219 -16.08 -9.87 18.25
N GLY A 220 -14.76 -9.70 18.07
CA GLY A 220 -13.85 -9.20 19.11
C GLY A 220 -13.75 -7.69 19.23
N VAL A 221 -14.36 -6.92 18.30
CA VAL A 221 -14.24 -5.46 18.26
C VAL A 221 -15.31 -4.82 19.12
N LYS A 222 -14.89 -4.00 20.08
CA LYS A 222 -15.81 -3.37 21.04
C LYS A 222 -16.56 -2.21 20.41
N GLN A 223 -17.78 -1.95 20.89
CA GLN A 223 -18.52 -0.76 20.51
C GLN A 223 -17.69 0.50 20.82
N ASN A 224 -17.70 1.47 19.90
CA ASN A 224 -16.97 2.74 19.98
C ASN A 224 -15.43 2.65 19.93
N GLU A 225 -14.84 1.46 19.76
CA GLU A 225 -13.41 1.31 19.46
C GLU A 225 -13.05 2.04 18.17
N PHE A 226 -13.94 1.92 17.17
CA PHE A 226 -14.01 2.75 15.97
C PHE A 226 -15.25 3.64 16.06
N ARG A 227 -15.15 4.88 15.58
CA ARG A 227 -16.17 5.94 15.74
C ARG A 227 -17.53 5.52 15.22
N HIS A 228 -17.57 4.83 14.06
CA HIS A 228 -18.81 4.35 13.45
C HIS A 228 -19.09 2.86 13.71
N TRP A 229 -18.31 2.19 14.58
CA TRP A 229 -18.53 0.78 14.88
C TRP A 229 -19.55 0.57 15.99
N ASN A 230 -20.60 -0.19 15.66
CA ASN A 230 -21.76 -0.41 16.52
C ASN A 230 -21.66 -1.66 17.41
N GLY A 231 -20.53 -2.37 17.43
CA GLY A 231 -20.36 -3.58 18.24
C GLY A 231 -21.10 -4.80 17.68
N LYS A 232 -21.36 -4.86 16.36
CA LYS A 232 -22.00 -6.02 15.72
C LYS A 232 -21.16 -7.29 15.96
N LYS A 233 -21.82 -8.35 16.43
CA LYS A 233 -21.24 -9.70 16.44
C LYS A 233 -21.14 -10.23 15.01
N ASP A 234 -19.92 -10.44 14.53
CA ASP A 234 -19.65 -10.95 13.20
C ASP A 234 -18.47 -11.93 13.23
N ASP A 235 -18.82 -13.20 13.03
CA ASP A 235 -17.94 -14.37 13.15
C ASP A 235 -17.36 -14.86 11.82
N THR A 236 -17.43 -14.00 10.80
CA THR A 236 -16.96 -14.31 9.45
C THR A 236 -15.89 -13.34 8.99
N HIS A 237 -16.06 -12.06 9.29
CA HIS A 237 -15.16 -11.01 8.82
C HIS A 237 -14.06 -10.75 9.84
N PHE A 238 -12.86 -10.44 9.35
CA PHE A 238 -11.67 -10.38 10.19
C PHE A 238 -11.35 -8.97 10.66
N THR A 239 -10.74 -8.89 11.85
CA THR A 239 -9.94 -7.73 12.25
C THR A 239 -8.65 -7.65 11.42
N ARG A 240 -7.89 -6.55 11.49
CA ARG A 240 -6.52 -6.47 10.95
C ARG A 240 -5.66 -7.67 11.38
N VAL A 241 -5.69 -8.01 12.68
CA VAL A 241 -4.92 -9.13 13.24
C VAL A 241 -5.38 -10.47 12.68
N GLY A 242 -6.69 -10.68 12.55
CA GLY A 242 -7.23 -11.88 11.93
C GLY A 242 -6.85 -12.01 10.46
N ALA A 243 -6.95 -10.93 9.69
CA ALA A 243 -6.58 -10.91 8.28
C ALA A 243 -5.09 -11.24 8.08
N ILE A 244 -4.21 -10.70 8.91
CA ILE A 244 -2.78 -11.05 8.94
C ILE A 244 -2.59 -12.52 9.30
N LYS A 245 -3.31 -13.05 10.30
CA LYS A 245 -3.23 -14.46 10.66
C LYS A 245 -3.63 -15.36 9.49
N MET A 246 -4.72 -15.05 8.80
CA MET A 246 -5.15 -15.82 7.62
C MET A 246 -4.14 -15.73 6.47
N ALA A 247 -3.59 -14.54 6.20
CA ALA A 247 -2.54 -14.36 5.20
C ALA A 247 -1.26 -15.14 5.55
N SER A 248 -0.92 -15.26 6.84
CA SER A 248 0.24 -16.05 7.29
C SER A 248 0.09 -17.54 6.98
N LEU A 249 -1.14 -18.08 7.10
CA LEU A 249 -1.45 -19.48 6.76
C LEU A 249 -1.37 -19.73 5.25
N VAL A 250 -1.72 -18.74 4.43
CA VAL A 250 -1.52 -18.79 2.98
C VAL A 250 -0.02 -18.82 2.65
N ALA A 251 0.78 -17.94 3.27
CA ALA A 251 2.23 -17.92 3.10
C ALA A 251 2.88 -19.23 3.56
N GLU A 252 2.39 -19.84 4.64
CA GLU A 252 2.79 -21.18 5.08
C GLU A 252 2.47 -22.24 4.03
N GLY A 253 1.24 -22.24 3.49
CA GLY A 253 0.84 -23.15 2.41
C GLY A 253 1.70 -23.03 1.14
N ILE A 254 2.12 -21.81 0.79
CA ILE A 254 3.08 -21.58 -0.31
C ILE A 254 4.41 -22.31 -0.05
N ARG A 255 4.92 -22.25 1.19
CA ARG A 255 6.16 -22.94 1.58
C ARG A 255 6.00 -24.45 1.58
N GLU A 256 4.90 -24.97 2.12
CA GLU A 256 4.60 -26.41 2.18
C GLU A 256 4.49 -27.03 0.78
N LEU A 257 3.84 -26.32 -0.14
CA LEU A 257 3.71 -26.73 -1.54
C LEU A 257 5.00 -26.53 -2.34
N LYS A 258 6.04 -25.91 -1.76
CA LYS A 258 7.31 -25.57 -2.41
C LYS A 258 7.10 -24.82 -3.73
N LEU A 259 6.12 -23.91 -3.75
CA LEU A 259 5.90 -23.07 -4.93
C LEU A 259 7.11 -22.13 -5.09
N PRO A 260 7.51 -21.78 -6.33
CA PRO A 260 8.59 -20.81 -6.57
C PRO A 260 8.39 -19.46 -5.86
N LEU A 261 7.15 -19.11 -5.53
CA LEU A 261 6.81 -17.95 -4.70
C LEU A 261 7.47 -17.93 -3.31
N ALA A 262 7.81 -19.10 -2.76
CA ALA A 262 8.36 -19.21 -1.41
C ALA A 262 9.66 -18.42 -1.23
N ASP A 263 10.48 -18.30 -2.28
CA ASP A 263 11.76 -17.57 -2.26
C ASP A 263 11.57 -16.06 -2.09
N LYS A 264 10.39 -15.54 -2.42
CA LYS A 264 10.03 -14.13 -2.25
C LYS A 264 9.35 -13.85 -0.92
N LEU A 265 9.03 -14.84 -0.09
CA LEU A 265 8.40 -14.60 1.21
C LEU A 265 9.40 -13.98 2.20
N ILE A 266 8.90 -13.11 3.09
CA ILE A 266 9.68 -12.63 4.23
C ILE A 266 10.09 -13.80 5.14
N LYS A 267 11.17 -13.62 5.92
CA LYS A 267 11.61 -14.65 6.88
C LYS A 267 10.70 -14.72 8.11
N GLN A 268 10.14 -13.59 8.52
CA GLN A 268 9.25 -13.53 9.67
C GLN A 268 7.92 -14.25 9.39
N GLN A 269 7.31 -14.80 10.44
CA GLN A 269 5.98 -15.41 10.33
C GLN A 269 4.86 -14.36 10.29
N PHE A 270 5.12 -13.16 10.83
CA PHE A 270 4.17 -12.05 10.87
C PHE A 270 4.89 -10.73 10.55
N PRO A 271 4.22 -9.77 9.90
CA PRO A 271 4.74 -8.43 9.73
C PRO A 271 4.75 -7.65 11.07
N ASP A 272 5.70 -6.74 11.23
CA ASP A 272 5.81 -5.89 12.42
C ASP A 272 4.74 -4.79 12.42
N LEU A 273 3.83 -4.84 13.40
CA LEU A 273 2.74 -3.86 13.58
C LEU A 273 3.14 -2.76 14.58
N ILE A 274 4.20 -2.02 14.26
CA ILE A 274 4.77 -0.96 15.12
C ILE A 274 3.78 0.15 15.49
N GLY A 275 2.75 0.37 14.68
CA GLY A 275 1.69 1.35 14.87
C GLY A 275 0.52 0.85 15.69
N ARG A 276 0.53 -0.40 16.18
CA ARG A 276 -0.61 -1.00 16.90
C ARG A 276 -1.03 -0.12 18.09
N GLY A 277 -2.33 0.19 18.15
CA GLY A 277 -2.91 1.04 19.20
C GLY A 277 -2.70 2.54 19.00
N LYS A 278 -2.07 2.95 17.89
CA LYS A 278 -1.93 4.36 17.51
C LYS A 278 -2.96 4.73 16.47
N VAL A 279 -3.40 5.98 16.50
CA VAL A 279 -4.34 6.55 15.52
C VAL A 279 -3.69 7.72 14.81
N VAL A 280 -3.71 7.70 13.48
CA VAL A 280 -3.27 8.80 12.63
C VAL A 280 -4.49 9.51 12.04
N GLY A 281 -4.71 10.74 12.50
CA GLY A 281 -5.77 11.60 12.01
C GLY A 281 -5.31 12.47 10.85
N LEU A 282 -6.18 12.68 9.87
CA LEU A 282 -5.98 13.62 8.76
C LEU A 282 -7.04 14.71 8.79
N ASP A 283 -6.60 15.96 8.66
CA ASP A 283 -7.49 17.10 8.54
C ASP A 283 -8.21 17.12 7.19
N TYR A 284 -9.53 17.00 7.23
CA TYR A 284 -10.43 17.17 6.08
C TYR A 284 -11.17 18.51 6.15
N ALA A 285 -11.12 19.20 7.29
CA ALA A 285 -11.85 20.44 7.52
C ALA A 285 -11.31 21.58 6.64
N LEU A 286 -9.99 21.74 6.59
CA LEU A 286 -9.34 22.77 5.77
C LEU A 286 -9.25 22.34 4.31
N ASN A 287 -9.11 21.04 4.08
CA ASN A 287 -8.90 20.47 2.77
C ASN A 287 -10.19 19.89 2.15
N ASP A 288 -11.30 20.62 2.32
CA ASP A 288 -12.64 20.26 1.90
C ASP A 288 -12.88 20.40 0.37
N ASP A 289 -12.10 19.71 -0.46
CA ASP A 289 -12.34 19.59 -1.92
C ASP A 289 -13.26 18.38 -2.22
N ARG A 290 -14.55 18.57 -1.90
CA ARG A 290 -15.62 17.62 -2.22
C ARG A 290 -16.08 17.79 -3.66
N ARG A 291 -16.14 16.67 -4.41
CA ARG A 291 -16.89 16.59 -5.68
C ARG A 291 -18.04 15.59 -5.59
N TYR A 292 -19.12 15.87 -6.31
CA TYR A 292 -20.23 14.95 -6.50
C TYR A 292 -19.92 13.99 -7.65
N LYS A 293 -20.13 12.69 -7.42
CA LYS A 293 -20.25 11.70 -8.50
C LYS A 293 -21.58 11.87 -9.23
N LYS A 294 -21.69 11.24 -10.41
CA LYS A 294 -22.95 11.13 -11.17
C LYS A 294 -24.08 10.46 -10.37
N ASP A 295 -23.75 9.66 -9.36
CA ASP A 295 -24.70 8.99 -8.44
C ASP A 295 -24.99 9.81 -7.17
N SER A 296 -24.60 11.10 -7.14
CA SER A 296 -24.74 12.01 -6.00
C SER A 296 -23.91 11.65 -4.75
N SER A 297 -23.09 10.59 -4.79
CA SER A 297 -22.14 10.31 -3.71
C SER A 297 -20.99 11.32 -3.71
N ARG A 298 -20.50 11.68 -2.52
CA ARG A 298 -19.38 12.62 -2.34
C ARG A 298 -18.06 11.85 -2.40
N ILE A 299 -17.07 12.41 -3.10
CA ILE A 299 -15.67 11.95 -3.03
C ILE A 299 -14.83 13.11 -2.48
N PHE A 300 -14.00 12.83 -1.48
CA PHE A 300 -12.91 13.70 -1.07
C PHE A 300 -11.75 13.54 -2.07
N ARG A 301 -11.29 14.65 -2.65
CA ARG A 301 -10.12 14.68 -3.54
C ARG A 301 -9.06 15.59 -2.95
N HIS A 302 -7.81 15.33 -3.32
CA HIS A 302 -6.62 16.00 -2.82
C HIS A 302 -6.43 15.76 -1.32
N TYR A 303 -5.31 15.19 -0.90
CA TYR A 303 -4.95 14.91 0.50
C TYR A 303 -6.07 14.29 1.35
N ALA A 304 -6.70 13.25 0.80
CA ALA A 304 -7.68 12.43 1.49
C ALA A 304 -7.25 10.96 1.40
N TRP A 305 -7.51 10.18 2.44
CA TRP A 305 -7.23 8.74 2.49
C TRP A 305 -7.96 7.97 1.40
N GLU A 306 -9.13 8.42 0.96
CA GLU A 306 -9.89 7.80 -0.13
C GLU A 306 -9.44 8.27 -1.53
N ASP A 307 -8.53 9.23 -1.60
CA ASP A 307 -8.07 9.79 -2.87
C ASP A 307 -7.14 8.82 -3.59
N SER A 308 -7.76 7.93 -4.36
CA SER A 308 -7.11 7.01 -5.29
C SER A 308 -6.66 7.68 -6.59
N SER A 309 -6.85 9.00 -6.74
CA SER A 309 -6.16 9.76 -7.77
C SER A 309 -4.69 9.95 -7.39
N GLU A 310 -3.92 10.60 -8.26
CA GLU A 310 -2.46 10.63 -8.15
C GLU A 310 -1.93 11.41 -6.93
N SER A 311 -2.78 11.99 -6.06
CA SER A 311 -2.32 12.76 -4.88
C SER A 311 -1.51 11.94 -3.86
N GLY A 312 -1.55 10.60 -3.93
CA GLY A 312 -0.70 9.70 -3.15
C GLY A 312 -1.19 9.41 -1.73
N PHE A 313 -2.19 10.12 -1.21
CA PHE A 313 -2.65 9.94 0.17
C PHE A 313 -3.33 8.59 0.43
N ALA A 314 -4.04 8.01 -0.55
CA ALA A 314 -4.52 6.65 -0.40
C ALA A 314 -3.36 5.65 -0.24
N HIS A 315 -2.25 5.85 -0.94
CA HIS A 315 -1.06 5.01 -0.76
C HIS A 315 -0.42 5.24 0.61
N LEU A 316 -0.36 6.48 1.08
CA LEU A 316 0.18 6.82 2.39
C LEU A 316 -0.65 6.17 3.50
N GLY A 317 -1.97 6.28 3.42
CA GLY A 317 -2.89 5.63 4.34
C GLY A 317 -2.68 4.11 4.37
N ASN A 318 -2.54 3.47 3.21
CA ASN A 318 -2.25 2.03 3.15
C ASN A 318 -0.90 1.67 3.81
N ILE A 319 0.14 2.51 3.67
CA ILE A 319 1.43 2.30 4.35
C ILE A 319 1.23 2.36 5.87
N ILE A 320 0.51 3.36 6.37
CA ILE A 320 0.26 3.55 7.81
C ILE A 320 -0.58 2.41 8.39
N ASP A 321 -1.65 2.01 7.68
CA ASP A 321 -2.51 0.88 8.05
C ASP A 321 -1.71 -0.44 8.13
N ARG A 322 -0.80 -0.65 7.17
CA ARG A 322 0.09 -1.84 7.14
C ARG A 322 1.15 -1.82 8.22
N LEU A 323 1.60 -0.64 8.66
CA LEU A 323 2.42 -0.51 9.88
C LEU A 323 1.60 -0.74 11.15
N GLY A 324 0.27 -0.89 11.05
CA GLY A 324 -0.61 -1.30 12.14
C GLY A 324 -1.34 -0.18 12.85
N ALA A 325 -1.18 1.08 12.42
CA ALA A 325 -1.89 2.23 12.99
C ALA A 325 -3.26 2.41 12.32
N ASP A 326 -4.26 2.80 13.12
CA ASP A 326 -5.60 3.09 12.62
C ASP A 326 -5.66 4.49 12.00
N LEU A 327 -6.52 4.67 11.00
CA LEU A 327 -6.71 5.95 10.34
C LEU A 327 -8.05 6.57 10.71
N ASP A 328 -8.01 7.88 10.98
CA ASP A 328 -9.21 8.66 11.25
C ASP A 328 -9.19 9.98 10.46
N THR A 329 -10.35 10.63 10.36
CA THR A 329 -10.52 11.91 9.67
C THR A 329 -11.26 12.91 10.52
N LEU A 330 -10.94 14.18 10.29
CA LEU A 330 -11.54 15.32 10.96
C LEU A 330 -12.18 16.27 9.94
N GLN A 331 -13.50 16.33 9.90
CA GLN A 331 -14.26 17.16 8.94
C GLN A 331 -14.70 18.52 9.52
N GLN A 332 -14.28 18.83 10.75
CA GLN A 332 -14.62 20.05 11.48
C GLN A 332 -13.40 20.56 12.24
N LEU A 333 -13.46 21.72 12.88
CA LEU A 333 -12.32 22.19 13.68
C LEU A 333 -11.97 21.21 14.82
N PRO A 334 -10.68 21.04 15.14
CA PRO A 334 -10.23 20.11 16.19
C PRO A 334 -10.88 20.37 17.55
N THR A 335 -11.34 19.30 18.18
CA THR A 335 -11.79 19.28 19.58
C THR A 335 -10.78 18.52 20.42
N GLU A 336 -10.73 18.80 21.73
CA GLU A 336 -9.85 18.05 22.64
C GLU A 336 -10.16 16.55 22.65
N SER A 337 -11.45 16.20 22.65
CA SER A 337 -11.89 14.80 22.60
C SER A 337 -11.38 14.07 21.36
N PHE A 338 -11.40 14.73 20.20
CA PHE A 338 -10.86 14.14 18.98
C PHE A 338 -9.33 14.03 19.04
N LEU A 339 -8.64 15.12 19.42
CA LEU A 339 -7.18 15.14 19.51
C LEU A 339 -6.64 14.09 20.50
N ASN A 340 -7.30 13.90 21.65
CA ASN A 340 -6.89 12.93 22.67
C ASN A 340 -6.98 11.46 22.20
N ARG A 341 -7.68 11.18 21.09
CA ARG A 341 -7.68 9.86 20.44
C ARG A 341 -6.47 9.66 19.52
N LEU A 342 -5.85 10.74 19.05
CA LEU A 342 -4.80 10.69 18.05
C LEU A 342 -3.42 10.54 18.68
N SER A 343 -2.57 9.77 18.01
CA SER A 343 -1.13 9.76 18.24
C SER A 343 -0.43 10.73 17.29
N ILE A 344 -0.90 10.79 16.04
CA ILE A 344 -0.37 11.67 14.99
C ILE A 344 -1.54 12.43 14.36
N PHE A 345 -1.38 13.72 14.12
CA PHE A 345 -2.35 14.55 13.40
C PHE A 345 -1.66 15.23 12.22
N ILE A 346 -2.21 15.03 11.02
CA ILE A 346 -1.67 15.56 9.77
C ILE A 346 -2.55 16.72 9.30
N VAL A 347 -1.93 17.89 9.12
CA VAL A 347 -2.56 19.07 8.55
C VAL A 347 -1.83 19.44 7.27
N VAL A 348 -2.56 19.49 6.17
CA VAL A 348 -2.02 19.84 4.86
C VAL A 348 -2.56 21.20 4.44
N ASN A 349 -1.68 22.11 4.00
CA ASN A 349 -2.11 23.36 3.39
C ASN A 349 -2.89 23.04 2.10
N PRO A 350 -4.18 23.38 1.97
CA PRO A 350 -4.97 22.95 0.82
C PRO A 350 -4.69 23.82 -0.42
N ALA A 351 -4.94 23.28 -1.62
CA ALA A 351 -4.63 23.95 -2.89
C ALA A 351 -5.60 25.11 -3.23
N LYS A 352 -6.83 25.01 -2.74
CA LYS A 352 -7.92 25.97 -2.94
C LYS A 352 -8.55 26.24 -1.58
N HIS A 353 -8.61 27.51 -1.22
CA HIS A 353 -9.25 27.94 0.02
C HIS A 353 -10.65 28.49 -0.26
N LYS A 354 -11.64 28.03 0.50
CA LYS A 354 -12.82 28.85 0.77
C LYS A 354 -12.36 29.92 1.76
N SER A 355 -12.71 31.19 1.56
CA SER A 355 -12.21 32.34 2.33
C SER A 355 -12.03 32.03 3.82
N ASP A 356 -10.76 31.92 4.24
CA ASP A 356 -10.38 31.63 5.62
C ASP A 356 -10.34 32.95 6.39
N ARG A 357 -11.46 33.30 7.03
CA ARG A 357 -11.51 34.48 7.92
C ARG A 357 -10.88 34.09 9.24
N HIS A 358 -10.00 34.93 9.79
CA HIS A 358 -9.55 34.87 11.18
C HIS A 358 -10.76 34.96 12.13
N SER A 359 -11.42 33.83 12.40
CA SER A 359 -12.45 33.71 13.42
C SER A 359 -11.81 33.28 14.74
N ASN A 360 -12.46 33.59 15.86
CA ASN A 360 -12.04 33.15 17.18
C ASN A 360 -11.94 31.61 17.27
N GLU A 361 -12.78 30.89 16.52
CA GLU A 361 -12.81 29.42 16.48
C GLU A 361 -11.49 28.83 15.94
N TYR A 362 -10.86 29.48 14.95
CA TYR A 362 -9.58 29.04 14.42
C TYR A 362 -8.44 29.26 15.42
N VAL A 363 -8.46 30.37 16.15
CA VAL A 363 -7.48 30.65 17.22
C VAL A 363 -7.60 29.58 18.30
N GLU A 364 -8.82 29.31 18.75
CA GLU A 364 -9.09 28.27 19.75
C GLU A 364 -8.66 26.87 19.26
N ALA A 365 -8.87 26.56 17.98
CA ALA A 365 -8.40 25.32 17.39
C ALA A 365 -6.86 25.20 17.37
N VAL A 366 -6.15 26.29 17.06
CA VAL A 366 -4.67 26.35 17.13
C VAL A 366 -4.20 26.11 18.56
N GLU A 367 -4.84 26.74 19.55
CA GLU A 367 -4.51 26.57 20.97
C GLU A 367 -4.72 25.11 21.44
N LYS A 368 -5.82 24.47 21.01
CA LYS A 368 -6.08 23.05 21.31
C LYS A 368 -5.03 22.13 20.71
N ILE A 369 -4.64 22.35 19.45
CA ILE A 369 -3.55 21.57 18.82
C ILE A 369 -2.24 21.80 19.59
N ASN A 370 -1.90 23.05 19.92
CA ASN A 370 -0.69 23.38 20.69
C ASN A 370 -0.64 22.66 22.05
N SER A 371 -1.75 22.70 22.79
CA SER A 371 -1.91 22.01 24.07
C SER A 371 -1.74 20.50 23.91
N TRP A 372 -2.34 19.90 22.87
CA TRP A 372 -2.21 18.47 22.58
C TRP A 372 -0.78 18.06 22.21
N VAL A 373 -0.09 18.84 21.37
CA VAL A 373 1.33 18.58 21.04
C VAL A 373 2.18 18.63 22.30
N LYS A 374 2.04 19.65 23.15
CA LYS A 374 2.79 19.76 24.41
C LYS A 374 2.63 18.54 25.32
N LYS A 375 1.47 17.87 25.28
CA LYS A 375 1.14 16.64 26.04
C LYS A 375 1.56 15.34 25.32
N GLY A 376 2.33 15.43 24.25
CA GLY A 376 2.87 14.26 23.56
C GLY A 376 2.25 13.95 22.20
N GLY A 377 1.36 14.78 21.67
CA GLY A 377 0.89 14.66 20.29
C GLY A 377 2.02 14.87 19.27
N ILE A 378 1.92 14.21 18.12
CA ILE A 378 2.79 14.44 16.97
C ILE A 378 2.00 15.17 15.87
N LEU A 379 2.33 16.43 15.61
CA LEU A 379 1.73 17.22 14.54
C LEU A 379 2.61 17.14 13.29
N ILE A 380 2.01 16.82 12.14
CA ILE A 380 2.68 16.90 10.84
C ILE A 380 2.06 18.04 10.04
N LEU A 381 2.86 19.03 9.69
CA LEU A 381 2.49 20.16 8.84
C LEU A 381 3.08 19.95 7.45
N MET A 382 2.22 19.80 6.45
CA MET A 382 2.63 19.65 5.05
C MET A 382 2.17 20.88 4.24
N ASP A 383 3.11 21.63 3.67
CA ASP A 383 2.76 22.72 2.75
C ASP A 383 2.33 22.16 1.38
N ASN A 384 1.75 23.01 0.53
CA ASN A 384 1.33 22.66 -0.82
C ASN A 384 1.70 23.79 -1.79
N ASP A 385 2.10 23.40 -3.01
CA ASP A 385 2.42 24.21 -4.19
C ASP A 385 2.44 25.73 -3.94
N GLY A 386 3.66 26.24 -3.66
CA GLY A 386 3.91 27.58 -3.12
C GLY A 386 3.55 28.80 -3.98
N GLY A 387 2.31 28.94 -4.47
CA GLY A 387 1.93 30.10 -5.27
C GLY A 387 0.49 30.57 -5.23
N LYS A 388 -0.45 29.84 -4.61
CA LYS A 388 -1.88 30.23 -4.63
C LYS A 388 -2.69 30.00 -3.34
N SER A 389 -2.13 29.36 -2.32
CA SER A 389 -2.87 29.03 -1.10
C SER A 389 -2.14 29.50 0.15
N ASP A 390 -2.47 30.71 0.61
CA ASP A 390 -2.13 31.13 1.96
C ASP A 390 -3.33 30.83 2.87
N CYS A 391 -3.35 29.63 3.45
CA CYS A 391 -4.30 29.33 4.52
C CYS A 391 -3.92 30.11 5.75
N THR A 392 -4.77 31.01 6.18
CA THR A 392 -4.58 31.76 7.42
C THR A 392 -4.40 30.83 8.61
N PHE A 393 -5.22 29.78 8.72
CA PHE A 393 -5.13 28.79 9.78
C PHE A 393 -3.81 28.02 9.75
N PHE A 394 -3.41 27.42 8.63
CA PHE A 394 -2.17 26.66 8.51
C PHE A 394 -0.95 27.54 8.84
N THR A 395 -0.91 28.76 8.30
CA THR A 395 0.18 29.70 8.54
C THR A 395 0.23 30.12 10.02
N SER A 396 -0.92 30.36 10.66
CA SER A 396 -0.98 30.68 12.10
C SER A 396 -0.55 29.50 12.97
N LEU A 397 -0.99 28.29 12.61
CA LEU A 397 -0.61 27.06 13.30
C LEU A 397 0.91 26.81 13.21
N ALA A 398 1.50 26.97 12.02
CA ALA A 398 2.94 26.82 11.83
C ALA A 398 3.73 27.87 12.64
N LYS A 399 3.31 29.14 12.60
CA LYS A 399 3.94 30.24 13.35
C LYS A 399 3.89 30.03 14.87
N ASN A 400 2.83 29.40 15.39
CA ASN A 400 2.74 29.06 16.81
C ASN A 400 3.87 28.12 17.29
N PHE A 401 4.53 27.41 16.37
CA PHE A 401 5.71 26.58 16.63
C PHE A 401 7.00 27.16 16.03
N GLY A 402 6.99 28.45 15.69
CA GLY A 402 8.13 29.16 15.10
C GLY A 402 8.50 28.70 13.69
N ILE A 403 7.59 28.06 12.96
CA ILE A 403 7.83 27.53 11.61
C ILE A 403 7.24 28.47 10.57
N GLU A 404 8.05 28.85 9.59
CA GLU A 404 7.66 29.62 8.41
C GLU A 404 8.00 28.82 7.14
N PHE A 405 7.00 28.60 6.29
CA PHE A 405 7.17 28.00 4.98
C PHE A 405 7.42 29.09 3.94
N ILE A 406 8.65 29.18 3.44
CA ILE A 406 9.06 30.16 2.44
C ILE A 406 8.81 29.59 1.04
N ARG A 407 7.84 30.19 0.36
CA ARG A 407 7.35 29.77 -0.95
C ARG A 407 8.12 30.46 -2.08
N ASN A 408 8.38 29.76 -3.20
CA ASN A 408 9.12 30.23 -4.38
C ASN A 408 10.63 30.46 -4.18
N ASP A 409 11.20 29.90 -3.12
CA ASP A 409 12.63 30.01 -2.80
C ASP A 409 13.53 29.24 -3.80
N PHE A 410 12.93 28.33 -4.57
CA PHE A 410 13.50 27.71 -5.76
C PHE A 410 12.84 28.33 -7.01
N LYS A 411 13.65 28.85 -7.96
CA LYS A 411 13.12 29.39 -9.23
C LYS A 411 12.25 28.35 -9.93
N LYS A 412 11.02 28.72 -10.32
CA LYS A 412 10.10 27.86 -11.10
C LYS A 412 10.80 27.40 -12.38
N LYS A 413 11.32 26.17 -12.40
CA LYS A 413 11.59 25.48 -13.68
C LYS A 413 10.25 25.04 -14.24
N LYS A 414 9.98 25.37 -15.51
CA LYS A 414 8.73 25.03 -16.22
C LYS A 414 8.52 23.52 -16.39
N THR A 415 9.51 22.70 -16.07
CA THR A 415 9.49 21.24 -16.18
C THR A 415 10.10 20.58 -14.94
N SER A 416 9.30 19.67 -14.36
CA SER A 416 9.67 18.38 -13.73
C SER A 416 10.75 18.33 -12.65
N GLU A 417 10.34 17.83 -11.47
CA GLU A 417 11.17 17.12 -10.48
C GLU A 417 12.28 17.96 -9.81
N THR A 418 11.99 18.40 -8.59
CA THR A 418 13.00 18.80 -7.62
C THR A 418 13.45 17.56 -6.88
N ILE A 419 14.68 17.10 -7.11
CA ILE A 419 15.32 16.16 -6.19
C ILE A 419 15.42 16.88 -4.86
N ALA A 420 14.81 16.31 -3.83
CA ALA A 420 14.84 16.95 -2.52
C ALA A 420 15.60 16.12 -1.47
N GLY A 421 16.21 15.00 -1.90
CA GLY A 421 17.35 14.37 -1.22
C GLY A 421 18.07 13.39 -2.15
N GLU A 422 19.40 13.42 -2.15
CA GLU A 422 20.28 12.47 -2.86
C GLU A 422 21.09 11.65 -1.86
N ASN A 423 21.49 10.44 -2.24
CA ASN A 423 22.38 9.58 -1.47
C ASN A 423 21.88 9.28 -0.04
N LEU A 424 20.57 9.13 0.13
CA LEU A 424 19.94 8.88 1.43
C LEU A 424 20.14 7.43 1.94
N HIS A 425 20.96 6.64 1.25
CA HIS A 425 21.21 5.24 1.59
C HIS A 425 21.64 5.00 3.03
N GLN A 426 22.37 5.94 3.64
CA GLN A 426 22.84 5.88 5.03
C GLN A 426 22.11 6.90 5.93
N HIS A 427 21.06 7.53 5.44
CA HIS A 427 20.29 8.50 6.19
C HIS A 427 19.56 7.80 7.36
N LYS A 428 19.57 8.40 8.56
CA LYS A 428 19.00 7.79 9.77
C LYS A 428 17.53 7.39 9.62
N ILE A 429 16.72 8.28 9.05
CA ILE A 429 15.31 7.98 8.72
C ILE A 429 15.22 7.27 7.36
N PHE A 430 15.70 7.88 6.28
CA PHE A 430 15.54 7.37 4.91
C PHE A 430 16.55 6.28 4.48
N ASN A 431 17.03 5.45 5.41
CA ASN A 431 18.00 4.39 5.12
C ASN A 431 17.56 3.49 3.95
N GLY A 432 18.49 3.24 3.03
CA GLY A 432 18.24 2.47 1.82
C GLY A 432 17.31 3.13 0.79
N VAL A 433 17.04 4.44 0.90
CA VAL A 433 16.41 5.26 -0.14
C VAL A 433 17.51 5.89 -0.98
N ASN A 434 17.49 5.70 -2.30
CA ASN A 434 18.52 6.25 -3.18
C ASN A 434 18.29 7.74 -3.41
N GLN A 435 17.04 8.08 -3.73
CA GLN A 435 16.61 9.40 -4.12
C GLN A 435 15.16 9.63 -3.70
N LEU A 436 14.88 10.87 -3.31
CA LEU A 436 13.54 11.34 -2.97
C LEU A 436 13.18 12.45 -3.98
N ILE A 437 12.07 12.28 -4.71
CA ILE A 437 11.67 13.18 -5.82
C ILE A 437 10.44 13.99 -5.45
N ALA A 438 10.59 15.31 -5.33
CA ALA A 438 9.55 16.28 -5.02
C ALA A 438 9.19 17.18 -6.21
N THR A 439 8.09 17.91 -6.11
CA THR A 439 7.80 19.05 -6.99
C THR A 439 7.40 20.23 -6.14
N ASN A 440 7.71 21.47 -6.56
CA ASN A 440 7.27 22.69 -5.88
C ASN A 440 7.58 22.71 -4.38
N VAL A 441 8.84 22.45 -4.03
CA VAL A 441 9.35 22.42 -2.65
C VAL A 441 9.42 23.84 -2.08
N SER A 442 8.79 24.08 -0.92
CA SER A 442 9.03 25.27 -0.10
C SER A 442 10.31 25.11 0.74
N THR A 443 10.89 26.19 1.23
CA THR A 443 11.98 26.10 2.22
C THR A 443 11.45 26.43 3.60
N LEU A 444 12.13 25.97 4.64
CA LEU A 444 11.73 26.17 6.02
C LEU A 444 12.63 27.20 6.68
N ARG A 445 12.03 28.17 7.36
CA ARG A 445 12.70 28.98 8.39
C ARG A 445 12.07 28.62 9.72
N ILE A 446 12.91 28.29 10.70
CA ILE A 446 12.48 27.90 12.03
C ILE A 446 13.20 28.77 13.06
N SER A 447 12.43 29.44 13.92
CA SER A 447 12.98 30.28 15.01
C SER A 447 13.26 29.51 16.30
N GLU A 448 12.59 28.37 16.48
CA GLU A 448 12.80 27.45 17.61
C GLU A 448 14.02 26.56 17.41
N GLN A 449 14.44 25.85 18.46
CA GLN A 449 15.40 24.76 18.32
C GLN A 449 14.79 23.61 17.51
N TYR A 450 15.49 23.17 16.47
CA TYR A 450 15.00 22.14 15.55
C TYR A 450 16.07 21.10 15.22
N GLU A 451 15.63 19.94 14.73
CA GLU A 451 16.49 18.96 14.08
C GLU A 451 16.27 19.01 12.56
N SER A 452 17.36 19.19 11.80
CA SER A 452 17.33 19.10 10.34
C SER A 452 17.17 17.65 9.93
N ILE A 453 16.10 17.34 9.19
CA ILE A 453 15.83 15.99 8.66
C ILE A 453 16.21 15.92 7.19
N LEU A 454 15.92 16.94 6.41
CA LEU A 454 16.25 16.95 5.00
C LEU A 454 16.55 18.35 4.51
N GLU A 455 17.64 18.45 3.76
CA GLU A 455 18.09 19.67 3.10
C GLU A 455 18.23 19.44 1.60
N ASN A 456 17.91 20.47 0.83
CA ASN A 456 18.10 20.49 -0.60
C ASN A 456 18.89 21.73 -0.99
N ASN A 457 20.09 21.54 -1.56
CA ASN A 457 21.03 22.62 -1.89
C ASN A 457 21.31 23.56 -0.71
N GLY A 458 21.51 22.99 0.49
CA GLY A 458 21.77 23.74 1.73
C GLY A 458 20.57 24.50 2.28
N LYS A 459 19.36 24.27 1.75
CA LYS A 459 18.12 24.84 2.26
C LYS A 459 17.29 23.77 2.95
N LEU A 460 16.75 24.10 4.12
CA LEU A 460 15.93 23.21 4.94
C LEU A 460 14.59 22.93 4.25
N VAL A 461 14.22 21.66 4.09
CA VAL A 461 12.98 21.22 3.42
C VAL A 461 12.16 20.22 4.25
N MET A 462 12.77 19.61 5.26
CA MET A 462 12.08 18.83 6.29
C MET A 462 12.81 19.00 7.62
N ALA A 463 12.05 19.25 8.69
CA ALA A 463 12.62 19.43 10.02
C ALA A 463 11.60 19.07 11.10
N SER A 464 12.11 18.70 12.27
CA SER A 464 11.30 18.50 13.47
C SER A 464 11.61 19.54 14.54
N VAL A 465 10.59 19.90 15.30
CA VAL A 465 10.67 20.77 16.48
C VAL A 465 10.08 19.99 17.65
N ASN A 466 10.86 19.80 18.72
CA ASN A 466 10.37 19.20 19.96
C ASN A 466 9.58 20.24 20.74
N VAL A 467 8.36 19.91 21.18
CA VAL A 467 7.47 20.84 21.88
C VAL A 467 6.83 20.14 23.07
N GLY A 468 7.30 20.48 24.28
CA GLY A 468 6.93 19.73 25.48
C GLY A 468 7.32 18.26 25.34
N GLU A 469 6.37 17.34 25.50
CA GLU A 469 6.55 15.90 25.30
C GLU A 469 6.25 15.43 23.86
N GLY A 470 5.89 16.35 22.97
CA GLY A 470 5.49 16.07 21.60
C GLY A 470 6.45 16.60 20.55
N LEU A 471 6.01 16.50 19.29
CA LEU A 471 6.82 16.78 18.11
C LEU A 471 5.98 17.51 17.08
N VAL A 472 6.56 18.52 16.42
CA VAL A 472 6.03 19.10 15.19
C VAL A 472 6.98 18.78 14.05
N LEU A 473 6.51 18.04 13.05
CA LEU A 473 7.24 17.74 11.82
C LEU A 473 6.75 18.68 10.71
N ALA A 474 7.65 19.50 10.16
CA ALA A 474 7.37 20.37 9.02
C ALA A 474 7.90 19.74 7.72
N ILE A 475 7.05 19.68 6.69
CA ILE A 475 7.40 19.13 5.38
C ILE A 475 6.99 20.14 4.30
N SER A 476 7.99 20.58 3.54
CA SER A 476 7.92 21.60 2.48
C SER A 476 6.96 21.35 1.31
N ASN A 477 6.45 20.13 1.15
CA ASN A 477 5.35 19.76 0.28
C ASN A 477 4.74 18.44 0.82
N SER A 478 3.52 18.08 0.44
CA SER A 478 2.84 16.82 0.81
C SER A 478 3.46 15.57 0.15
N TRP A 479 4.78 15.57 -0.05
CA TRP A 479 5.49 15.01 -1.18
C TRP A 479 5.70 13.49 -1.12
N LEU A 480 5.55 12.84 0.04
CA LEU A 480 5.94 11.43 0.18
C LEU A 480 5.38 10.51 -0.91
N LEU A 481 4.22 10.83 -1.51
CA LEU A 481 3.64 10.13 -2.66
C LEU A 481 2.94 11.19 -3.56
N ASN A 482 3.40 11.47 -4.78
CA ASN A 482 3.03 12.70 -5.55
C ASN A 482 2.16 12.44 -6.80
N LYS A 483 1.32 13.44 -7.15
CA LYS A 483 0.47 13.63 -8.35
C LYS A 483 1.17 13.72 -9.70
N TYR A 484 2.49 13.66 -9.74
CA TYR A 484 3.26 13.67 -10.98
C TYR A 484 4.13 12.42 -11.14
N THR A 485 4.12 11.53 -10.14
CA THR A 485 4.91 10.28 -10.14
C THR A 485 4.13 9.08 -10.67
N ALA A 486 2.83 9.22 -10.97
CA ALA A 486 2.04 8.16 -11.59
C ALA A 486 2.50 7.83 -13.03
N LEU A 487 3.15 8.78 -13.71
CA LEU A 487 3.87 8.51 -14.97
C LEU A 487 5.09 7.57 -14.79
N HIS A 488 5.52 7.30 -13.56
CA HIS A 488 6.70 6.51 -13.22
C HIS A 488 6.43 5.20 -12.46
N GLN A 489 5.17 4.74 -12.36
CA GLN A 489 4.90 3.33 -11.99
C GLN A 489 5.56 2.32 -12.97
N LEU A 490 6.08 2.78 -14.11
CA LEU A 490 6.76 1.97 -15.09
C LEU A 490 8.29 2.11 -15.11
N TYR A 491 8.89 3.11 -14.45
CA TYR A 491 10.33 3.35 -14.55
C TYR A 491 10.90 3.99 -13.27
N SER A 492 11.86 3.28 -12.65
CA SER A 492 12.86 3.70 -11.65
C SER A 492 12.45 4.00 -10.20
N GLY A 493 12.53 2.97 -9.34
CA GLY A 493 12.95 3.07 -7.94
C GLY A 493 11.86 3.31 -6.88
N ASN A 494 11.66 2.34 -5.97
CA ASN A 494 10.79 2.38 -4.78
C ASN A 494 11.10 3.51 -3.76
N GLY A 495 11.87 4.54 -4.11
CA GLY A 495 12.44 5.52 -3.19
C GLY A 495 11.40 6.27 -2.36
N ASN A 496 10.37 6.84 -2.99
CA ASN A 496 9.33 7.61 -2.29
C ASN A 496 8.43 6.73 -1.40
N ILE A 497 8.02 5.53 -1.87
CA ILE A 497 7.24 4.57 -1.06
C ILE A 497 8.04 4.11 0.14
N LYS A 498 9.31 3.75 -0.06
CA LYS A 498 10.21 3.35 1.01
C LYS A 498 10.47 4.51 1.97
N ALA A 499 10.66 5.73 1.47
CA ALA A 499 10.82 6.92 2.30
C ALA A 499 9.58 7.19 3.16
N ALA A 500 8.37 7.06 2.60
CA ALA A 500 7.12 7.18 3.34
C ALA A 500 7.02 6.13 4.44
N LYS A 501 7.32 4.86 4.13
CA LYS A 501 7.34 3.76 5.10
C LYS A 501 8.36 4.02 6.21
N ASN A 502 9.58 4.42 5.86
CA ASN A 502 10.63 4.73 6.83
C ASN A 502 10.25 5.90 7.74
N LEU A 503 9.70 6.99 7.18
CA LEU A 503 9.28 8.14 7.95
C LEU A 503 8.20 7.77 8.96
N PHE A 504 7.16 7.05 8.53
CA PHE A 504 6.10 6.63 9.44
C PHE A 504 6.57 5.54 10.40
N THR A 505 7.56 4.75 10.04
CA THR A 505 8.23 3.85 10.99
C THR A 505 8.85 4.64 12.12
N TRP A 506 9.64 5.66 11.81
CA TRP A 506 10.25 6.55 12.81
C TRP A 506 9.21 7.30 13.65
N LEU A 507 8.17 7.86 13.02
CA LEU A 507 7.08 8.56 13.72
C LEU A 507 6.28 7.65 14.67
N LEU A 508 6.11 6.38 14.30
CA LEU A 508 5.39 5.39 15.10
C LEU A 508 6.31 4.68 16.11
N THR A 509 7.59 5.03 16.24
CA THR A 509 8.51 4.38 17.18
C THR A 509 9.27 5.42 18.00
N ASP A 510 10.24 6.07 17.37
CA ASP A 510 11.35 6.72 18.04
C ASP A 510 11.37 8.25 17.89
N SER A 511 10.39 8.85 17.20
CA SER A 511 10.49 10.25 16.76
C SER A 511 10.57 11.32 17.85
N LYS A 512 10.40 10.94 19.12
CA LYS A 512 10.57 11.82 20.28
C LYS A 512 11.96 11.73 20.90
N LEU A 513 12.82 10.84 20.40
CA LEU A 513 14.22 10.73 20.78
C LEU A 513 15.08 11.59 19.84
N PRO A 514 16.17 12.21 20.32
CA PRO A 514 17.06 12.97 19.45
C PRO A 514 17.65 12.09 18.34
N LEU A 515 17.72 12.61 17.12
CA LEU A 515 18.30 11.85 15.99
C LEU A 515 19.79 11.50 16.20
N ASN A 516 20.50 12.18 17.10
CA ASN A 516 21.95 12.08 17.31
C ASN A 516 22.42 11.17 18.47
N LYS A 517 21.60 10.21 18.90
CA LYS A 517 22.07 9.15 19.81
C LYS A 517 22.54 7.91 19.09
#